data_AF-A0A944PL97-F1
#
_entry.id   AF-A0A944PL97-F1
#
_cell.length_a   1.000
_cell.length_b   1.000
_cell.length_c   1.000
_cell.angle_alpha   90.00
_cell.angle_beta   90.00
_cell.angle_gamma   90.00
#
_symmetry.space_group_name_H-M   'P 1'
#
loop_
_entity.id
_entity.type
_entity.pdbx_description
1 polymer ?
#
loop_
_entity_poly.entity_id
_entity_poly.type
_entity_poly.pdbx_seq_one_letter_code
_entity_poly.pdbx_strand_id
1 'polypeptide(L)'
;MCRGGGCAEPFAAAGRDGYTARTGGAPWDRQNWLSRFDPDPEVRGWARWDLTRSPAGDGELRLWADTWGEAFFAWEHLRRLAYACGARSVVDPVLVKPEAWNGEVPV
;
A
#
# COMPACT_ATOMS: atom_id res chain seq x y z
N MET A 1 -4.92 25.81 0.03
CA MET A 1 -3.76 25.55 0.91
C MET A 1 -4.25 24.76 2.11
N CYS A 2 -4.15 23.44 2.08
CA CYS A 2 -4.51 22.60 3.23
C CYS A 2 -3.39 22.71 4.26
N ARG A 3 -3.65 23.36 5.40
CA ARG A 3 -2.73 23.39 6.55
C ARG A 3 -2.70 21.99 7.17
N GLY A 4 -1.77 21.15 6.72
CA GLY A 4 -1.53 19.82 7.26
C GLY A 4 -0.86 19.89 8.63
N GLY A 5 -1.61 20.24 9.67
CA GLY A 5 -1.14 20.39 11.05
C GLY A 5 -1.82 19.46 12.05
N GLY A 6 -2.42 18.35 11.61
CA GLY A 6 -2.93 17.33 12.53
C GLY A 6 -1.78 16.51 13.12
N CYS A 7 -1.87 16.19 14.41
CA CYS A 7 -1.06 15.16 15.05
C CYS A 7 -1.09 13.91 14.14
N ALA A 8 0.07 13.32 13.85
CA ALA A 8 0.09 12.12 13.00
C ALA A 8 -0.77 11.07 13.69
N GLU A 9 -1.87 10.67 13.05
CA GLU A 9 -2.76 9.66 13.58
C GLU A 9 -1.93 8.43 13.99
N PRO A 10 -2.21 7.80 15.14
CA PRO A 10 -1.35 6.74 15.70
C PRO A 10 -1.05 5.61 14.70
N PHE A 11 -1.99 5.29 13.81
CA PHE A 11 -1.80 4.30 12.75
C PHE A 11 -0.75 4.71 11.71
N ALA A 12 -0.69 6.00 11.35
CA ALA A 12 0.27 6.52 10.38
C ALA A 12 1.69 6.54 10.96
N ALA A 13 1.82 6.81 12.26
CA ALA A 13 3.10 6.71 12.97
C ALA A 13 3.59 5.26 13.05
N ALA A 14 2.72 4.31 13.44
CA ALA A 14 3.06 2.89 13.50
C ALA A 14 3.47 2.33 12.13
N GLY A 15 2.78 2.74 11.07
CA GLY A 15 3.12 2.40 9.69
C GLY A 15 4.52 2.88 9.27
N ARG A 16 4.84 4.14 9.58
CA ARG A 16 6.18 4.70 9.34
C ARG A 16 7.25 3.90 10.08
N ASP A 17 7.03 3.60 11.35
CA ASP A 17 8.01 2.93 12.20
C ASP A 17 8.28 1.49 11.72
N GLY A 18 7.24 0.77 11.26
CA GLY A 18 7.38 -0.55 10.62
C GLY A 18 8.21 -0.51 9.33
N TYR A 19 8.02 0.52 8.50
CA TYR A 19 8.82 0.70 7.30
C TYR A 19 10.30 1.01 7.62
N THR A 20 10.55 1.89 8.59
CA THR A 20 11.90 2.24 9.04
C THR A 20 12.63 1.03 9.63
N ALA A 21 11.97 0.24 10.47
CA ALA A 21 12.55 -0.96 11.07
C ALA A 21 13.02 -1.99 10.03
N ARG A 22 12.27 -2.15 8.93
CA ARG A 22 12.63 -3.10 7.85
C ARG A 22 13.75 -2.58 6.95
N THR A 23 13.77 -1.28 6.65
CA THR A 23 14.68 -0.73 5.64
C THR A 23 15.99 -0.17 6.18
N GLY A 24 16.06 0.09 7.49
CA GLY A 24 17.25 0.68 8.14
C GLY A 24 17.59 2.09 7.67
N GLY A 25 16.73 2.73 6.88
CA GLY A 25 16.95 4.03 6.26
C GLY A 25 16.23 5.17 6.98
N ALA A 26 16.70 6.41 6.72
CA ALA A 26 16.03 7.61 7.19
C ALA A 26 14.62 7.73 6.57
N PRO A 27 13.58 8.06 7.35
CA PRO A 27 12.25 8.28 6.81
C PRO A 27 12.27 9.43 5.81
N TRP A 28 11.49 9.31 4.73
CA TRP A 28 11.33 10.40 3.77
C TRP A 28 10.76 11.65 4.46
N ASP A 29 11.18 12.81 3.97
CA ASP A 29 10.47 14.07 4.25
C ASP A 29 8.98 13.91 3.87
N ARG A 30 8.12 14.58 4.64
CA ARG A 30 6.66 14.50 4.48
C ARG A 30 6.19 14.95 3.11
N GLN A 31 6.79 15.99 2.53
CA GLN A 31 6.38 16.49 1.22
C GLN A 31 6.80 15.51 0.11
N ASN A 32 8.00 14.95 0.21
CA ASN A 32 8.46 13.86 -0.66
C ASN A 32 7.56 12.63 -0.56
N TRP A 33 7.06 12.32 0.64
CA TRP A 33 6.13 11.22 0.85
C TRP A 33 4.78 11.48 0.19
N LEU A 34 4.17 12.65 0.42
CA LEU A 34 2.87 13.00 -0.17
C LEU A 34 2.89 13.03 -1.70
N SER A 35 3.96 13.53 -2.32
CA SER A 35 4.04 13.62 -3.78
C SER A 35 4.11 12.25 -4.49
N ARG A 36 4.46 11.16 -3.78
CA ARG A 36 4.41 9.81 -4.37
C ARG A 36 2.99 9.26 -4.50
N PHE A 37 2.06 9.82 -3.71
CA PHE A 37 0.68 9.40 -3.64
C PHE A 37 -0.28 10.38 -4.29
N ASP A 38 0.22 11.50 -4.82
CA ASP A 38 -0.57 12.39 -5.66
C ASP A 38 -0.81 11.68 -7.01
N PRO A 39 -2.04 11.27 -7.33
CA PRO A 39 -2.30 10.61 -8.60
C PRO A 39 -2.19 11.65 -9.71
N ASP A 40 -1.29 11.41 -10.66
CA ASP A 40 -1.39 12.07 -11.97
C ASP A 40 -2.73 11.65 -12.60
N PRO A 41 -3.65 12.59 -12.91
CA PRO A 41 -5.01 12.28 -13.36
C PRO A 41 -5.07 11.44 -14.63
N GLU A 42 -4.01 11.37 -15.42
CA GLU A 42 -3.95 10.53 -16.63
C GLU A 42 -3.28 9.17 -16.42
N VAL A 43 -2.62 8.95 -15.28
CA VAL A 43 -1.75 7.78 -15.06
C VAL A 43 -2.11 7.01 -13.80
N ARG A 44 -2.77 7.64 -12.82
CA ARG A 44 -3.05 7.06 -11.49
C ARG A 44 -4.42 7.44 -11.00
N GLY A 45 -5.02 6.58 -10.18
CA GLY A 45 -6.30 6.84 -9.52
C GLY A 45 -6.32 6.27 -8.11
N TRP A 46 -7.30 6.72 -7.32
CA TRP A 46 -7.57 6.15 -6.00
C TRP A 46 -8.59 5.03 -6.12
N ALA A 47 -8.33 3.91 -5.45
CA ALA A 47 -9.30 2.85 -5.23
C ALA A 47 -9.60 2.76 -3.72
N ARG A 48 -10.87 2.51 -3.38
CA ARG A 48 -11.28 2.21 -2.00
C ARG A 48 -11.34 0.71 -1.83
N TRP A 49 -10.71 0.20 -0.76
CA TRP A 49 -10.81 -1.20 -0.37
C TRP A 49 -11.59 -1.33 0.93
N ASP A 50 -12.58 -2.22 0.96
CA ASP A 50 -13.33 -2.54 2.17
C ASP A 50 -12.68 -3.75 2.87
N LEU A 51 -12.02 -3.48 3.99
CA LEU A 51 -11.34 -4.50 4.79
C LEU A 51 -12.27 -5.22 5.76
N THR A 52 -13.54 -4.78 5.89
CA THR A 52 -14.51 -5.40 6.82
C THR A 52 -15.06 -6.73 6.31
N ARG A 53 -14.81 -7.06 5.05
CA ARG A 53 -15.33 -8.26 4.36
C ARG A 53 -14.25 -8.95 3.53
N SER A 54 -13.00 -8.89 3.98
CA SER A 54 -11.89 -9.45 3.21
C SER A 54 -12.00 -10.98 3.09
N PRO A 55 -11.94 -11.54 1.87
CA PRO A 55 -11.87 -12.99 1.68
C PRO A 55 -10.55 -13.59 2.18
N ALA A 56 -9.54 -12.76 2.47
CA ALA A 56 -8.26 -13.20 3.03
C ALA A 56 -8.35 -13.48 4.54
N GLY A 57 -9.39 -13.00 5.23
CA GLY A 57 -9.56 -13.12 6.67
C GLY A 57 -9.64 -11.76 7.37
N ASP A 58 -10.00 -11.79 8.66
CA ASP A 58 -10.22 -10.58 9.45
C ASP A 58 -8.95 -9.70 9.54
N GLY A 59 -9.04 -8.50 8.97
CA GLY A 59 -7.95 -7.53 8.99
C GLY A 59 -6.81 -7.83 8.01
N GLU A 60 -6.99 -8.75 7.07
CA GLU A 60 -6.06 -9.01 5.97
C GLU A 60 -6.51 -8.37 4.67
N LEU A 61 -5.56 -7.93 3.84
CA LEU A 61 -5.81 -7.41 2.50
C LEU A 61 -4.94 -8.17 1.51
N ARG A 62 -5.55 -8.73 0.46
CA ARG A 62 -4.81 -9.19 -0.71
C ARG A 62 -4.79 -8.09 -1.77
N LEU A 63 -3.59 -7.74 -2.23
CA LEU A 63 -3.38 -6.79 -3.31
C LEU A 63 -2.92 -7.56 -4.55
N TRP A 64 -3.70 -7.46 -5.63
CA TRP A 64 -3.34 -8.01 -6.93
C TRP A 64 -2.76 -6.90 -7.79
N ALA A 65 -1.60 -7.17 -8.38
CA ALA A 65 -0.96 -6.27 -9.33
C ALA A 65 -0.73 -7.05 -10.62
N ASP A 66 -1.39 -6.61 -11.69
CA ASP A 66 -1.07 -7.08 -13.02
C ASP A 66 0.19 -6.37 -13.50
N THR A 67 1.23 -7.16 -13.84
CA THR A 67 2.50 -6.63 -14.33
C THR A 67 2.51 -6.45 -15.84
N TRP A 68 1.48 -6.92 -16.56
CA TRP A 68 1.43 -6.92 -18.02
C TRP A 68 2.67 -7.52 -18.69
N GLY A 69 3.29 -8.50 -18.03
CA GLY A 69 4.48 -9.18 -18.53
C GLY A 69 5.80 -8.49 -18.17
N GLU A 70 5.78 -7.37 -17.45
CA GLU A 70 7.00 -6.76 -16.91
C GLU A 70 7.63 -7.64 -15.83
N ALA A 71 8.94 -7.82 -15.90
CA ALA A 71 9.70 -8.64 -14.93
C ALA A 71 9.82 -7.97 -13.55
N PHE A 72 9.45 -6.71 -13.44
CA PHE A 72 9.46 -5.94 -12.20
C PHE A 72 8.31 -4.93 -12.20
N PHE A 73 7.81 -4.64 -11.02
CA PHE A 73 6.96 -3.47 -10.78
C PHE A 73 7.48 -2.76 -9.53
N ALA A 74 7.01 -1.53 -9.30
CA ALA A 74 7.44 -0.69 -8.17
C ALA A 74 6.87 -1.19 -6.83
N TRP A 75 7.05 -2.47 -6.54
CA TRP A 75 6.43 -3.19 -5.44
C TRP A 75 6.87 -2.66 -4.07
N GLU A 76 8.10 -2.16 -3.94
CA GLU A 76 8.56 -1.49 -2.72
C GLU A 76 7.83 -0.17 -2.46
N HIS A 77 7.35 0.52 -3.51
CA HIS A 77 6.48 1.68 -3.34
C HIS A 77 5.09 1.25 -2.87
N LEU A 78 4.53 0.16 -3.43
CA LEU A 78 3.25 -0.39 -3.00
C LEU A 78 3.28 -0.87 -1.54
N ARG A 79 4.34 -1.56 -1.14
CA ARG A 79 4.55 -1.94 0.25
C ARG A 79 4.58 -0.72 1.17
N ARG A 80 5.35 0.30 0.80
CA ARG A 80 5.48 1.51 1.60
C ARG A 80 4.14 2.22 1.76
N LEU A 81 3.31 2.22 0.71
CA LEU A 81 1.92 2.69 0.77
C LEU A 81 1.10 1.91 1.79
N ALA A 82 1.12 0.58 1.72
CA ALA A 82 0.36 -0.28 2.62
C ALA A 82 0.74 -0.02 4.09
N TYR A 83 2.03 0.10 4.40
CA TYR A 83 2.47 0.48 5.74
C TYR A 83 1.94 1.86 6.15
N ALA A 84 2.02 2.85 5.28
CA ALA A 84 1.53 4.19 5.60
C ALA A 84 -0.01 4.27 5.76
N CYS A 85 -0.75 3.35 5.15
CA CYS A 85 -2.18 3.14 5.39
C CYS A 85 -2.49 2.40 6.71
N GLY A 86 -1.47 2.01 7.49
CA GLY A 86 -1.63 1.37 8.80
C GLY A 86 -1.47 -0.16 8.79
N ALA A 87 -0.95 -0.76 7.72
CA ALA A 87 -0.65 -2.20 7.73
C ALA A 87 0.40 -2.51 8.81
N ARG A 88 0.14 -3.53 9.65
CA ARG A 88 1.12 -4.02 10.65
C ARG A 88 2.24 -4.84 10.03
N SER A 89 1.94 -5.52 8.92
CA SER A 89 2.87 -6.36 8.18
C SER A 89 2.46 -6.41 6.71
N VAL A 90 3.46 -6.49 5.83
CA VAL A 90 3.27 -6.67 4.38
C VAL A 90 4.25 -7.73 3.90
N VAL A 91 3.72 -8.89 3.46
CA VAL A 91 4.52 -10.00 2.92
C VAL A 91 5.14 -9.64 1.56
N ASP A 92 6.15 -10.39 1.14
CA ASP A 92 6.72 -10.25 -0.21
C ASP A 92 5.69 -10.67 -1.28
N PRO A 93 5.69 -10.05 -2.47
CA PRO A 93 4.80 -10.43 -3.55
C PRO A 93 5.12 -11.85 -4.02
N VAL A 94 4.08 -12.63 -4.30
CA VAL A 94 4.18 -13.96 -4.86
C VAL A 94 3.63 -13.95 -6.28
N LEU A 95 4.34 -14.60 -7.21
CA LEU A 95 3.82 -14.79 -8.56
C LEU A 95 2.78 -15.91 -8.55
N VAL A 96 1.59 -15.60 -9.04
CA VAL A 96 0.44 -16.52 -9.07
C VAL A 96 -0.17 -16.51 -10.46
N LYS A 97 -0.79 -17.62 -10.83
CA LYS A 97 -1.48 -17.71 -12.12
C LYS A 97 -2.78 -16.89 -12.09
N PRO A 98 -3.25 -16.37 -13.25
CA PRO A 98 -4.46 -15.53 -13.31
C PRO A 98 -5.72 -16.20 -12.75
N GLU A 99 -5.80 -17.53 -12.75
CA GLU A 99 -6.95 -18.26 -12.20
C GLU A 99 -7.13 -18.02 -10.70
N ALA A 100 -6.04 -17.76 -9.97
CA ALA A 100 -6.10 -17.44 -8.55
C ALA A 100 -6.75 -16.08 -8.29
N TRP A 101 -6.53 -15.10 -9.17
CA TRP A 101 -7.21 -13.81 -9.13
C TRP A 101 -8.69 -14.00 -9.51
N ASN A 102 -8.97 -14.66 -10.63
CA ASN A 102 -10.35 -14.85 -11.11
C ASN A 102 -11.23 -15.66 -10.14
N GLY A 103 -10.63 -16.46 -9.26
CA GLY A 103 -11.32 -17.22 -8.23
C GLY A 103 -11.63 -16.44 -6.96
N GLU A 104 -11.15 -15.21 -6.80
CA GLU A 104 -11.54 -14.37 -5.67
C GLU A 104 -12.97 -13.87 -5.82
N VAL A 105 -13.77 -14.09 -4.76
CA VAL A 105 -15.12 -13.54 -4.68
C VAL A 105 -14.99 -12.03 -4.45
N PRO A 106 -15.52 -11.18 -5.35
CA PRO A 106 -15.54 -9.73 -5.14
C PRO A 106 -16.33 -9.40 -3.87
N VAL A 107 -15.80 -8.45 -3.11
CA VAL A 107 -16.39 -7.96 -1.85
C VAL A 107 -17.51 -6.95 -2.10
#